data_AF-A0A5C5U1M4-F1
#
_entry.id   AF-A0A5C5U1M4-F1
#
_cell.length_a   1.000
_cell.length_b   1.000
_cell.length_c   1.000
_cell.angle_alpha   90.00
_cell.angle_beta   90.00
_cell.angle_gamma   90.00
#
_symmetry.space_group_name_H-M   'P 1'
#
loop_
_entity.id
_entity.type
_entity.pdbx_description
1 polymer ?
#
loop_
_entity_poly.entity_id
_entity_poly.type
_entity_poly.pdbx_seq_one_letter_code
_entity_poly.pdbx_strand_id
1 'polypeptide(L)'
;MTGIVHLRVDGRQVAVVAGSSVAAAIAHAGATARESVTGQRRTALCGMGVCFECRATVDGRAQQRTCLLPVAEGMEVRTRG
;
A
#
# COMPACT_ATOMS: atom_id res chain seq x y z
N MET A 1 -16.52 -1.75 -15.70
CA MET A 1 -15.46 -0.89 -16.25
C MET A 1 -14.29 -0.92 -15.28
N THR A 2 -13.18 -1.54 -15.65
CA THR A 2 -11.95 -1.53 -14.84
C THR A 2 -11.05 -0.42 -15.40
N GLY A 3 -11.13 0.78 -14.79
CA GLY A 3 -10.27 1.91 -15.13
C GLY A 3 -8.88 1.77 -14.51
N ILE A 4 -7.94 2.62 -14.93
CA ILE A 4 -6.66 2.79 -14.24
C ILE A 4 -6.77 4.00 -13.32
N VAL A 5 -6.30 3.87 -12.09
CA VAL A 5 -6.12 4.99 -11.15
C VAL A 5 -4.64 5.24 -10.90
N HIS A 6 -4.30 6.50 -10.69
CA HIS A 6 -2.95 6.95 -10.36
C HIS A 6 -2.87 7.35 -8.90
N LEU A 7 -1.82 6.90 -8.22
CA LEU A 7 -1.52 7.27 -6.85
C LEU A 7 -0.01 7.40 -6.65
N ARG A 8 0.41 7.93 -5.50
CA ARG A 8 1.82 8.05 -5.13
C ARG A 8 2.17 7.07 -4.03
N VAL A 9 3.25 6.33 -4.21
CA VAL A 9 3.87 5.50 -3.18
C VAL A 9 5.27 6.05 -2.93
N ASP A 10 5.51 6.59 -1.73
CA ASP A 10 6.75 7.25 -1.34
C ASP A 10 7.21 8.32 -2.35
N GLY A 11 6.25 9.11 -2.85
CA GLY A 11 6.47 10.14 -3.87
C GLY A 11 6.57 9.62 -5.31
N ARG A 12 6.68 8.31 -5.53
CA ARG A 12 6.71 7.70 -6.86
C ARG A 12 5.30 7.49 -7.40
N GLN A 13 5.02 7.98 -8.60
CA GLN A 13 3.74 7.74 -9.26
C GLN A 13 3.62 6.27 -9.68
N VAL A 14 2.45 5.69 -9.41
CA VAL A 14 2.09 4.30 -9.73
C VAL A 14 0.71 4.32 -10.39
N ALA A 15 0.53 3.48 -11.41
CA ALA A 15 -0.75 3.25 -12.07
C ALA A 15 -1.23 1.84 -11.74
N VAL A 16 -2.49 1.71 -11.31
CA VAL A 16 -3.08 0.43 -10.89
C VAL A 16 -4.53 0.35 -11.33
N VAL A 17 -4.99 -0.88 -11.53
CA VAL A 17 -6.40 -1.14 -11.88
C VAL A 17 -7.30 -0.69 -10.73
N ALA A 18 -8.33 0.11 -11.02
CA ALA A 18 -9.35 0.52 -10.08
C ALA A 18 -9.97 -0.71 -9.38
N GLY A 19 -10.15 -0.60 -8.05
CA GLY A 19 -10.60 -1.73 -7.22
C GLY A 19 -9.49 -2.65 -6.73
N SER A 20 -8.24 -2.48 -7.19
CA SER A 20 -7.08 -3.12 -6.58
C SER A 20 -6.87 -2.63 -5.15
N SER A 21 -6.12 -3.39 -4.34
CA SER A 21 -5.74 -2.94 -3.00
C SER A 21 -4.54 -1.99 -3.03
N VAL A 22 -4.39 -1.16 -1.99
CA VAL A 22 -3.20 -0.34 -1.79
C VAL A 22 -1.95 -1.21 -1.65
N ALA A 23 -2.07 -2.43 -1.12
CA ALA A 23 -0.97 -3.39 -1.11
C ALA A 23 -0.48 -3.75 -2.52
N ALA A 24 -1.38 -3.89 -3.50
CA ALA A 24 -1.01 -4.12 -4.90
C ALA A 24 -0.27 -2.90 -5.48
N ALA A 25 -0.69 -1.69 -5.13
CA ALA A 25 0.03 -0.47 -5.53
C ALA A 25 1.46 -0.43 -4.96
N ILE A 26 1.65 -0.79 -3.68
CA ILE A 26 2.98 -0.89 -3.06
C ILE A 26 3.84 -1.96 -3.76
N ALA A 27 3.25 -3.11 -4.13
CA ALA A 27 3.96 -4.14 -4.86
C ALA A 27 4.37 -3.68 -6.28
N HIS A 28 3.47 -3.02 -7.02
CA HIS A 28 3.79 -2.36 -8.30
C HIS A 28 4.81 -1.23 -8.14
N ALA A 29 4.88 -0.63 -6.95
CA ALA A 29 5.91 0.34 -6.62
C ALA A 29 7.31 -0.30 -6.44
N GLY A 30 7.42 -1.64 -6.39
CA GLY A 30 8.64 -2.34 -5.99
C GLY A 30 9.03 -2.07 -4.53
N ALA A 31 8.08 -1.58 -3.73
CA ALA A 31 8.28 -1.17 -2.35
C ALA A 31 7.76 -2.25 -1.38
N THR A 32 8.06 -2.06 -0.10
CA THR A 32 7.53 -2.89 0.99
C THR A 32 6.77 -2.01 1.96
N ALA A 33 5.72 -2.52 2.59
CA ALA A 33 4.80 -1.70 3.37
C ALA A 33 5.40 -1.13 4.65
N ARG A 34 6.29 -1.90 5.31
CA ARG A 34 7.03 -1.48 6.51
C ARG A 34 8.28 -2.32 6.73
N GLU A 35 9.08 -1.95 7.72
CA GLU A 35 10.18 -2.78 8.25
C GLU A 35 9.85 -3.26 9.68
N SER A 36 10.34 -4.44 10.05
CA SER A 36 10.30 -4.91 11.44
C SER A 36 11.35 -4.19 12.29
N VAL A 37 11.26 -4.34 13.61
CA VAL A 37 12.29 -3.87 14.54
C VAL A 37 13.68 -4.49 14.30
N THR A 38 13.72 -5.64 13.59
CA THR A 38 14.93 -6.34 13.17
C THR A 38 15.37 -6.02 11.74
N GLY A 39 14.74 -5.02 11.09
CA GLY A 39 15.07 -4.60 9.72
C GLY A 39 14.53 -5.51 8.60
N GLN A 40 13.66 -6.48 8.92
CA GLN A 40 13.06 -7.33 7.89
C GLN A 40 11.94 -6.57 7.19
N ARG A 41 12.01 -6.51 5.86
CA ARG A 41 10.97 -5.90 5.03
C ARG A 41 9.68 -6.71 5.09
N ARG A 42 8.56 -6.05 5.35
CA ARG A 42 7.23 -6.66 5.49
C ARG A 42 6.27 -6.13 4.43
N THR A 43 5.38 -7.00 3.97
CA THR A 43 4.38 -6.70 2.94
C THR A 43 3.07 -7.45 3.23
N ALA A 44 2.09 -7.38 2.33
CA ALA A 44 0.89 -8.19 2.41
C ALA A 44 1.24 -9.68 2.37
N LEU A 45 1.01 -10.35 3.51
CA LEU A 45 1.18 -11.78 3.67
C LEU A 45 -0.15 -12.52 3.58
N CYS A 46 -1.12 -12.17 4.43
CA CYS A 46 -2.38 -12.92 4.53
C CYS A 46 -3.48 -12.42 3.58
N GLY A 47 -3.37 -11.23 3.00
CA GLY A 47 -4.43 -10.58 2.21
C GLY A 47 -5.70 -10.18 2.98
N MET A 48 -5.96 -10.77 4.14
CA MET A 48 -7.19 -10.62 4.94
C MET A 48 -7.11 -9.54 6.04
N GLY A 49 -5.95 -8.91 6.22
CA GLY A 49 -5.74 -7.87 7.25
C GLY A 49 -5.47 -8.38 8.66
N VAL A 50 -5.40 -9.69 8.90
CA VAL A 50 -5.17 -10.28 10.24
C VAL A 50 -3.70 -10.29 10.68
N CYS A 51 -2.74 -10.32 9.74
CA CYS A 51 -1.31 -10.40 10.08
C CYS A 51 -0.69 -9.04 10.44
N PHE A 52 -1.32 -7.93 10.05
CA PHE A 52 -0.80 -6.56 10.21
C PHE A 52 0.59 -6.32 9.56
N GLU A 53 1.02 -7.19 8.67
CA GLU A 53 2.34 -7.05 8.02
C GLU A 53 2.37 -5.96 6.95
N CYS A 54 1.21 -5.67 6.34
CA CYS A 54 1.04 -4.70 5.25
C CYS A 54 0.75 -3.25 5.68
N ARG A 55 0.96 -2.92 6.95
CA ARG A 55 0.60 -1.60 7.48
C ARG A 55 1.45 -0.51 6.85
N ALA A 56 0.82 0.58 6.42
CA ALA A 56 1.48 1.80 5.93
C ALA A 56 0.65 3.03 6.31
N THR A 57 1.17 4.23 6.06
CA THR A 57 0.40 5.48 6.15
C THR A 57 -0.27 5.74 4.81
N VAL A 58 -1.57 5.97 4.82
CA VAL A 58 -2.35 6.30 3.60
C VAL A 58 -3.15 7.56 3.87
N ASP A 59 -2.98 8.59 3.02
CA ASP A 59 -3.62 9.90 3.14
C ASP A 59 -3.51 10.50 4.56
N GLY A 60 -2.31 10.43 5.13
CA GLY A 60 -2.01 10.90 6.49
C GLY A 60 -2.49 10.01 7.63
N ARG A 61 -3.24 8.94 7.36
CA ARG A 61 -3.71 7.99 8.37
C ARG A 61 -2.68 6.88 8.54
N ALA A 62 -2.07 6.78 9.71
CA ALA A 62 -1.06 5.75 9.99
C ALA A 62 -1.68 4.35 10.17
N GLN A 63 -0.82 3.33 10.07
CA GLN A 63 -1.12 1.93 10.41
C GLN A 63 -2.32 1.33 9.64
N GLN A 64 -2.62 1.83 8.44
CA GLN A 64 -3.70 1.32 7.61
C GLN A 64 -3.33 -0.05 7.03
N ARG A 65 -4.28 -0.99 7.06
CA ARG A 65 -4.11 -2.31 6.45
C ARG A 65 -4.30 -2.20 4.95
N THR A 66 -3.20 -1.98 4.24
CA THR A 66 -3.20 -1.73 2.79
C THR A 66 -3.78 -2.86 1.96
N CYS A 67 -3.81 -4.10 2.48
CA CYS A 67 -4.45 -5.22 1.80
C CYS A 67 -5.99 -5.17 1.79
N LEU A 68 -6.60 -4.40 2.70
CA LEU A 68 -8.06 -4.22 2.79
C LEU A 68 -8.54 -2.88 2.22
N LEU A 69 -7.62 -1.96 1.94
CA LEU A 69 -7.95 -0.62 1.45
C LEU A 69 -7.91 -0.63 -0.09
N PRO A 70 -9.02 -0.35 -0.78
CA PRO A 70 -9.00 -0.18 -2.24
C PRO A 70 -8.25 1.10 -2.62
N VAL A 71 -7.60 1.08 -3.79
CA VAL A 71 -6.96 2.28 -4.35
C VAL A 71 -8.00 3.28 -4.85
N ALA A 72 -7.69 4.56 -4.69
CA ALA A 72 -8.43 5.67 -5.28
C ALA A 72 -7.47 6.64 -5.98
N GLU A 73 -8.01 7.40 -6.93
CA GLU A 73 -7.24 8.42 -7.66
C GLU A 73 -6.66 9.45 -6.71
N GLY A 74 -5.39 9.80 -6.92
CA GLY A 74 -4.70 10.83 -6.15
C GLY A 74 -4.24 10.43 -4.75
N MET A 75 -4.45 9.18 -4.32
CA MET A 75 -4.00 8.69 -3.00
C MET A 75 -2.50 8.91 -2.77
N GLU A 76 -2.12 9.16 -1.52
CA GLU A 76 -0.75 9.23 -1.07
C GLU A 76 -0.45 8.12 -0.05
N VAL A 77 0.49 7.25 -0.41
CA VAL A 77 0.94 6.13 0.42
C VAL A 77 2.38 6.38 0.84
N ARG A 78 2.63 6.29 2.15
CA ARG A 78 3.97 6.40 2.74
C ARG A 78 4.26 5.11 3.50
N THR A 79 5.28 4.38 3.06
CA THR A 79 5.69 3.09 3.65
C THR A 79 6.73 3.25 4.76
N ARG A 80 7.36 4.42 4.81
CA ARG A 80 8.34 4.80 5.83
C ARG A 80 7.76 5.92 6.69
N GLY A 81 7.42 5.60 7.93
CA GLY A 81 6.85 6.51 8.92
C GLY A 81 6.76 5.86 10.29
#